data_AF-A0A392WE85-F1
#
_entry.id   AF-A0A392WE85-F1
#
_cell.length_a   1.000
_cell.length_b   1.000
_cell.length_c   1.000
_cell.angle_alpha   90.00
_cell.angle_beta   90.00
_cell.angle_gamma   90.00
#
_symmetry.space_group_name_H-M   'P 1'
#
loop_
_entity.id
_entity.type
_entity.pdbx_description
1 polymer ?
#
loop_
_entity_poly.entity_id
_entity_poly.type
_entity_poly.pdbx_seq_one_letter_code
_entity_poly.pdbx_strand_id
1 'polypeptide(L)' 'KREREVLVAGTRVLTSFNNQNPPKFRGDGDPTAADLWLQATEKILEAIHCPEEEMVTLATYQLLGDA' A
#
# COMPACT_ATOMS: atom_id res chain seq x y z
N LYS A 1 12.52 20.11 10.94
CA LYS A 1 11.08 20.45 10.88
C LYS A 1 10.36 19.57 9.86
N ARG A 2 10.87 19.49 8.62
CA ARG A 2 10.37 18.64 7.52
C ARG A 2 10.27 17.14 7.86
N GLU A 3 11.25 16.59 8.57
CA GLU A 3 11.31 15.15 8.90
C GLU A 3 10.22 14.68 9.87
N ARG A 4 9.75 15.55 10.78
CA ARG A 4 8.63 15.22 11.68
C ARG A 4 7.27 15.27 10.97
N GLU A 5 7.13 16.14 9.97
CA GLU A 5 5.93 16.21 9.12
C GLU A 5 5.85 15.00 8.18
N VAL A 6 6.99 14.53 7.66
CA VAL A 6 7.09 13.30 6.86
C VAL A 6 6.69 12.07 7.69
N LEU A 7 7.15 11.95 8.95
CA LEU A 7 6.74 10.84 9.82
C LEU A 7 5.23 10.87 10.16
N VAL A 8 4.67 12.06 10.42
CA VAL A 8 3.23 12.25 10.72
C VAL A 8 2.35 12.01 9.50
N ALA A 9 2.78 12.46 8.32
CA ALA A 9 2.08 12.21 7.06
C ALA A 9 2.09 10.72 6.72
N GLY A 10 3.25 10.04 6.82
CA GLY A 10 3.36 8.59 6.63
C GLY A 10 2.45 7.80 7.59
N THR A 11 2.36 8.23 8.86
CA THR A 11 1.46 7.61 9.84
C THR A 11 -0.02 7.78 9.48
N ARG A 12 -0.41 8.96 8.95
CA ARG A 12 -1.80 9.24 8.56
C ARG A 12 -2.19 8.50 7.29
N VAL A 13 -1.32 8.44 6.28
CA VAL A 13 -1.58 7.71 5.04
C VAL A 13 -1.64 6.21 5.31
N LEU A 14 -0.73 5.65 6.11
CA LEU A 14 -0.76 4.25 6.51
C LEU A 14 -2.04 3.89 7.28
N THR A 15 -2.51 4.77 8.15
CA THR A 15 -3.77 4.57 8.89
C THR A 15 -4.97 4.56 7.93
N SER A 16 -5.05 5.53 7.01
CA SER A 16 -6.11 5.57 5.99
C SER A 16 -6.08 4.33 5.09
N PHE A 17 -4.89 3.90 4.68
CA PHE A 17 -4.68 2.70 3.87
C PHE A 17 -5.16 1.45 4.61
N ASN A 18 -4.72 1.22 5.85
CA ASN A 18 -5.14 0.07 6.67
C ASN A 18 -6.65 0.07 6.95
N ASN A 19 -7.28 1.24 7.09
CA ASN A 19 -8.73 1.35 7.27
C ASN A 19 -9.54 0.86 6.06
N GLN A 20 -8.93 0.80 4.86
CA GLN A 20 -9.55 0.24 3.66
C GLN A 20 -9.42 -1.29 3.55
N ASN A 21 -8.80 -1.95 4.54
CA ASN A 21 -8.54 -3.39 4.54
C ASN A 21 -7.86 -3.87 3.24
N PRO A 22 -6.65 -3.38 2.95
CA PRO A 22 -5.95 -3.69 1.72
C PRO A 22 -5.67 -5.20 1.62
N PRO A 23 -5.73 -5.76 0.40
CA PRO A 23 -5.46 -7.18 0.19
C PRO A 23 -3.97 -7.47 0.40
N LYS A 24 -3.68 -8.67 0.90
CA LYS A 24 -2.31 -9.15 1.06
C LYS A 24 -1.93 -10.06 -0.09
N PHE A 25 -0.69 -9.95 -0.57
CA PHE A 25 -0.18 -10.81 -1.62
C PHE A 25 0.87 -11.75 -1.04
N ARG A 26 0.71 -13.05 -1.31
CA ARG A 26 1.58 -14.11 -0.76
C ARG A 26 2.61 -14.64 -1.76
N GLY A 27 2.64 -14.10 -2.98
CA GLY A 27 3.58 -14.58 -4.00
C GLY A 27 3.22 -15.97 -4.50
N ASP A 28 1.93 -16.29 -4.65
CA ASP A 28 1.44 -17.64 -4.99
C ASP A 28 1.84 -18.13 -6.40
N GLY A 29 2.66 -17.37 -7.14
CA GLY A 29 3.14 -17.69 -8.48
C GLY A 29 2.09 -17.52 -9.59
N ASP A 30 0.87 -17.09 -9.26
CA ASP A 30 -0.19 -16.77 -10.24
C ASP A 30 -0.10 -15.31 -10.69
N PRO A 31 0.19 -15.04 -11.98
CA PRO A 31 0.20 -13.68 -12.52
C PRO A 31 -1.15 -12.96 -12.39
N THR A 32 -2.26 -13.71 -12.40
CA THR A 32 -3.62 -13.15 -12.28
C THR A 32 -3.86 -12.64 -10.86
N ALA A 33 -3.45 -13.41 -9.85
CA ALA A 33 -3.52 -12.99 -8.46
C ALA A 33 -2.68 -11.73 -8.19
N ALA A 34 -1.51 -11.61 -8.83
CA ALA A 34 -0.67 -10.42 -8.74
C ALA A 34 -1.35 -9.19 -9.36
N ASP A 35 -1.97 -9.34 -10.53
CA ASP A 35 -2.67 -8.26 -11.24
C ASP A 35 -3.90 -7.77 -10.45
N LEU A 36 -4.70 -8.70 -9.92
CA LEU A 36 -5.86 -8.38 -9.07
C LEU A 36 -5.44 -7.68 -7.77
N TRP A 37 -4.34 -8.12 -7.16
CA TRP A 37 -3.79 -7.47 -5.97
C TRP A 37 -3.30 -6.05 -6.26
N LEU A 38 -2.59 -5.85 -7.38
CA LEU A 38 -2.13 -4.53 -7.82
C LEU A 38 -3.31 -3.59 -8.06
N GLN A 39 -4.31 -3.99 -8.86
CA GLN A 39 -5.49 -3.16 -9.14
C GLN A 39 -6.24 -2.76 -7.86
N ALA A 40 -6.42 -3.69 -6.94
CA ALA A 40 -7.09 -3.41 -5.67
C ALA A 40 -6.27 -2.44 -4.79
N THR A 41 -4.95 -2.59 -4.78
CA THR A 41 -4.03 -1.72 -4.04
C THR A 41 -4.02 -0.31 -4.63
N GLU A 42 -3.91 -0.18 -5.96
CA GLU A 42 -3.95 1.11 -6.67
C GLU A 42 -5.26 1.85 -6.40
N LYS A 43 -6.39 1.16 -6.44
CA LYS A 43 -7.71 1.76 -6.15
C LYS A 43 -7.79 2.34 -4.75
N ILE A 44 -7.19 1.67 -3.76
CA ILE A 44 -7.14 2.17 -2.38
C ILE A 44 -6.22 3.39 -2.29
N LEU A 45 -5.05 3.34 -2.94
CA LEU A 45 -4.09 4.44 -2.94
C LEU A 45 -4.67 5.69 -3.60
N GLU A 46 -5.41 5.53 -4.70
CA GLU A 46 -6.14 6.61 -5.35
C GLU A 46 -7.24 7.18 -4.44
N ALA A 47 -8.02 6.32 -3.78
CA ALA A 47 -9.11 6.73 -2.89
C ALA A 47 -8.62 7.53 -1.67
N ILE A 48 -7.43 7.23 -1.15
CA ILE A 48 -6.84 7.98 -0.02
C ILE A 48 -5.98 9.17 -0.46
N HIS A 49 -5.88 9.43 -1.78
CA HIS A 49 -4.99 10.42 -2.38
C HIS A 49 -3.54 10.26 -1.89
N CYS A 50 -3.04 9.02 -1.94
CA CYS A 50 -1.67 8.71 -1.53
C CYS A 50 -0.66 9.41 -2.46
N PRO A 51 0.36 10.10 -1.92
CA PRO A 51 1.48 10.57 -2.74
C PRO A 51 2.29 9.37 -3.26
N GLU A 52 2.80 9.48 -4.49
CA GLU A 52 3.59 8.43 -5.15
C GLU A 52 4.80 7.98 -4.33
N GLU A 53 5.38 8.92 -3.58
CA GLU A 53 6.50 8.71 -2.64
C GLU A 53 6.22 7.62 -1.59
N GLU A 54 4.95 7.45 -1.21
CA GLU A 54 4.51 6.51 -0.16
C GLU A 54 3.80 5.27 -0.74
N MET A 55 3.39 5.30 -2.01
CA MET A 55 2.65 4.20 -2.65
C MET A 55 3.44 2.88 -2.63
N VAL A 56 4.72 2.94 -2.95
CA VAL A 56 5.61 1.75 -2.94
C VAL A 56 5.76 1.19 -1.53
N THR A 57 5.92 2.05 -0.53
CA THR A 57 6.04 1.66 0.88
C THR A 57 4.77 0.96 1.37
N LEU A 58 3.59 1.44 0.96
CA LEU A 58 2.31 0.85 1.36
C LEU A 58 2.00 -0.46 0.63
N ALA A 59 2.33 -0.55 -0.66
CA ALA A 59 2.18 -1.78 -1.43
C ALA A 59 3.11 -2.88 -0.90
N THR A 60 4.38 -2.55 -0.65
CA THR A 60 5.35 -3.51 -0.07
C THR A 60 4.96 -3.96 1.33
N TYR A 61 4.30 -3.11 2.12
CA TYR A 61 3.76 -3.50 3.43
C TYR A 61 2.67 -4.59 3.37
N GLN A 62 2.03 -4.81 2.20
CA GLN A 62 1.03 -5.86 2.01
C GLN A 62 1.60 -7.16 1.41
N LEU A 63 2.88 -7.19 1.07
CA LEU A 63 3.57 -8.39 0.64
C LEU A 63 3.82 -9.32 1.84
N LEU A 64 3.62 -10.61 1.64
CA LEU A 64 3.83 -11.65 2.64
C LEU A 64 4.68 -12.77 2.04
N GLY A 65 5.57 -13.38 2.85
CA GLY A 65 6.35 -14.54 2.43
C GLY A 65 7.43 -14.20 1.40
N ASP A 66 7.68 -15.12 0.46
CA ASP A 66 8.67 -14.97 -0.62
C ASP A 66 8.14 -14.15 -1.83
N ALA A 67 7.15 -13.28 -1.60
CA ALA A 67 6.59 -12.39 -2.62
C ALA A 67 7.60 -11.39 -3.18
#